data_AF-A0A349LTT5-F1
#
_entry.id   AF-A0A349LTT5-F1
#
_cell.length_a   1.000
_cell.length_b   1.000
_cell.length_c   1.000
_cell.angle_alpha   90.00
_cell.angle_beta   90.00
_cell.angle_gamma   90.00
#
_symmetry.space_group_name_H-M   'P 1'
#
loop_
_entity.id
_entity.type
_entity.pdbx_description
1 polymer ?
#
loop_
_entity_poly.entity_id
_entity_poly.type
_entity_poly.pdbx_seq_one_letter_code
_entity_poly.pdbx_strand_id
1 'polypeptide(L)'
;MHKLPSVLLVLWLVALSPLAISCELTKEYREARTQVLKETRYAYEACIKSVNEYRYWLDVAQCEQQGRAKTIGGGCQHVAAHQVVTQDMAINDDHCKVLQVSNAQFTRALEDYVKLNKITTCKAATKPAIPLMI
;
A
#
# COMPACT_ATOMS: atom_id res chain seq x y z
N MET A 1 -8.94 57.48 -7.95
CA MET A 1 -8.59 56.32 -7.10
C MET A 1 -9.85 55.82 -6.40
N HIS A 2 -10.60 54.90 -7.02
CA HIS A 2 -11.81 54.33 -6.40
C HIS A 2 -11.43 53.10 -5.58
N LYS A 3 -11.64 53.19 -4.26
CA LYS A 3 -11.56 52.02 -3.37
C LYS A 3 -12.77 51.15 -3.66
N LEU A 4 -12.56 49.99 -4.31
CA LEU A 4 -13.58 48.96 -4.35
C LEU A 4 -13.90 48.56 -2.89
N PRO A 5 -15.18 48.56 -2.47
CA PRO A 5 -15.53 48.18 -1.11
C PRO A 5 -15.19 46.69 -0.92
N SER A 6 -14.36 46.39 0.08
CA SER A 6 -13.86 45.02 0.38
C SER A 6 -14.97 43.97 0.49
N VAL A 7 -16.21 44.38 0.78
CA VAL A 7 -17.40 43.53 0.83
C VAL A 7 -17.72 42.89 -0.54
N LEU A 8 -17.55 43.63 -1.63
CA LEU A 8 -17.79 43.14 -2.99
C LEU A 8 -16.75 42.10 -3.42
N LEU A 9 -15.51 42.22 -2.93
CA LEU A 9 -14.43 41.26 -3.19
C LEU A 9 -14.69 39.91 -2.49
N VAL A 10 -15.18 39.96 -1.24
CA VAL A 10 -15.54 38.76 -0.46
C VAL A 10 -16.75 38.06 -1.06
N LEU A 11 -17.77 38.80 -1.50
CA LEU A 11 -18.93 38.21 -2.19
C LEU A 11 -18.54 37.51 -3.50
N TRP A 12 -17.57 38.07 -4.25
CA TRP A 12 -17.06 37.47 -5.48
C TRP A 12 -16.29 36.16 -5.22
N LEU A 13 -15.45 36.13 -4.19
CA LEU A 13 -14.69 34.94 -3.79
C LEU A 13 -15.62 33.80 -3.33
N VAL A 14 -16.70 34.13 -2.61
CA VAL A 14 -17.70 33.14 -2.18
C VAL A 14 -18.54 32.66 -3.36
N ALA A 15 -18.90 33.53 -4.31
CA ALA A 15 -19.65 33.15 -5.51
C ALA A 15 -18.85 32.25 -6.49
N LEU A 16 -17.51 32.27 -6.44
CA LEU A 16 -16.63 31.41 -7.23
C LEU A 16 -16.37 30.02 -6.60
N SER A 17 -16.88 29.76 -5.39
CA SER A 17 -16.68 28.49 -4.69
C SER A 17 -17.50 27.26 -5.15
N PRO A 18 -18.55 27.32 -6.01
CA PRO A 18 -19.43 26.17 -6.22
C PRO A 18 -18.95 25.17 -7.29
N LEU A 19 -17.67 24.80 -7.31
CA LEU A 19 -17.16 23.69 -8.13
C LEU A 19 -16.21 22.75 -7.37
N ALA A 20 -16.25 22.74 -6.04
CA ALA A 20 -15.79 21.58 -5.28
C ALA A 20 -16.80 20.44 -5.48
N ILE A 21 -16.87 19.89 -6.70
CA ILE A 21 -17.49 18.60 -6.95
C ILE A 21 -16.66 17.63 -6.12
N SER A 22 -17.20 17.17 -4.99
CA SER A 22 -16.59 16.07 -4.26
C SER A 22 -16.64 14.85 -5.18
N CYS A 23 -15.49 14.57 -5.82
CA CYS A 23 -15.25 13.31 -6.49
C CYS A 23 -15.20 12.26 -5.40
N GLU A 24 -16.29 11.51 -5.24
CA GLU A 24 -16.22 10.26 -4.50
C GLU A 24 -15.62 9.21 -5.44
N LEU A 25 -14.53 8.57 -4.99
CA LEU A 25 -13.95 7.46 -5.74
C LEU A 25 -15.00 6.36 -5.91
N THR A 26 -15.07 5.79 -7.09
CA THR A 26 -15.96 4.64 -7.32
C THR A 26 -15.48 3.41 -6.57
N LYS A 27 -16.39 2.47 -6.29
CA LYS A 27 -16.02 1.19 -5.67
C LYS A 27 -15.06 0.42 -6.59
N GLU A 28 -15.37 0.41 -7.88
CA GLU A 28 -14.60 -0.25 -8.93
C GLU A 28 -13.17 0.28 -9.01
N TYR A 29 -12.98 1.60 -8.88
CA TYR A 29 -11.65 2.20 -8.84
C TYR A 29 -10.87 1.83 -7.58
N ARG A 30 -11.52 1.77 -6.41
CA ARG A 30 -10.86 1.34 -5.16
C ARG A 30 -10.40 -0.12 -5.21
N GLU A 31 -11.23 -0.98 -5.79
CA GLU A 31 -10.92 -2.39 -5.99
C GLU A 31 -9.74 -2.55 -6.97
N ALA A 32 -9.78 -1.85 -8.10
CA ALA A 32 -8.68 -1.80 -9.06
C ALA A 32 -7.37 -1.32 -8.41
N ARG A 33 -7.42 -0.26 -7.61
CA ARG A 33 -6.26 0.24 -6.87
C ARG A 33 -5.66 -0.83 -5.94
N THR A 34 -6.52 -1.56 -5.24
CA THR A 34 -6.10 -2.62 -4.31
C THR A 34 -5.48 -3.79 -5.06
N GLN A 35 -6.10 -4.20 -6.17
CA GLN A 35 -5.61 -5.28 -7.03
C GLN A 35 -4.25 -4.95 -7.63
N VAL A 36 -4.11 -3.79 -8.28
CA VAL A 36 -2.84 -3.35 -8.88
C VAL A 36 -1.76 -3.24 -7.82
N LEU A 37 -2.09 -2.75 -6.61
CA LEU A 37 -1.12 -2.69 -5.51
C LEU A 37 -0.62 -4.08 -5.11
N LYS A 38 -1.54 -5.05 -4.99
CA LYS A 38 -1.20 -6.44 -4.67
C LYS A 38 -0.32 -7.05 -5.75
N GLU A 39 -0.71 -6.91 -7.02
CA GLU A 39 0.02 -7.49 -8.16
C GLU A 39 1.42 -6.88 -8.30
N THR A 40 1.55 -5.56 -8.18
CA THR A 40 2.84 -4.86 -8.30
C THR A 40 3.79 -5.18 -7.14
N ARG A 41 3.28 -5.45 -5.94
CA ARG A 41 4.12 -5.81 -4.77
C ARG A 41 4.44 -7.29 -4.68
N TYR A 42 3.68 -8.16 -5.34
CA TYR A 42 3.76 -9.60 -5.20
C TYR A 42 5.19 -10.13 -5.39
N ALA A 43 5.89 -9.73 -6.46
CA ALA A 43 7.23 -10.24 -6.75
C ALA A 43 8.24 -9.90 -5.65
N TYR A 44 8.22 -8.66 -5.16
CA TYR A 44 9.08 -8.22 -4.05
C TYR A 44 8.76 -8.98 -2.76
N GLU A 45 7.48 -9.05 -2.38
CA GLU A 45 7.03 -9.73 -1.16
C GLU A 45 7.35 -11.24 -1.20
N ALA A 46 7.18 -11.88 -2.36
CA ALA A 46 7.53 -13.28 -2.57
C ALA A 46 9.05 -13.51 -2.43
N CYS A 47 9.87 -12.61 -2.97
CA CYS A 47 11.33 -12.67 -2.83
C CYS A 47 11.75 -12.58 -1.36
N ILE A 48 11.30 -11.55 -0.64
CA ILE A 48 11.60 -11.36 0.79
C ILE A 48 11.15 -12.57 1.61
N LYS A 49 9.93 -13.08 1.34
CA LYS A 49 9.41 -14.27 2.01
C LYS A 49 10.30 -15.49 1.79
N SER A 50 10.70 -15.75 0.55
CA SER A 50 11.56 -16.89 0.21
C SER A 50 12.93 -16.80 0.89
N VAL A 51 13.54 -15.61 0.92
CA VAL A 51 14.81 -15.37 1.63
C VAL A 51 14.68 -15.64 3.12
N ASN A 52 13.58 -15.21 3.74
CA ASN A 52 13.33 -15.44 5.17
C ASN A 52 13.04 -16.91 5.49
N GLU A 53 12.31 -17.62 4.62
CA GLU A 53 12.09 -19.06 4.77
C GLU A 53 13.40 -19.84 4.65
N TYR A 54 14.26 -19.48 3.69
CA TYR A 54 15.59 -20.07 3.57
C TYR A 54 16.42 -19.83 4.84
N ARG A 55 16.42 -18.61 5.39
CA ARG A 55 17.09 -18.28 6.65
C ARG A 55 16.59 -19.15 7.80
N TYR A 56 15.27 -19.24 7.96
CA TYR A 56 14.67 -20.05 9.01
C TYR A 56 15.14 -21.50 8.97
N TRP A 57 15.11 -22.14 7.80
CA TRP A 57 15.53 -23.53 7.67
C TRP A 57 17.03 -23.73 7.85
N LEU A 58 17.83 -22.74 7.45
CA LEU A 58 19.27 -22.74 7.71
C LEU A 58 19.56 -22.71 9.22
N ASP A 59 18.84 -21.87 9.98
CA ASP A 59 18.98 -21.78 11.44
C ASP A 59 18.55 -23.09 12.13
N VAL A 60 17.46 -23.72 11.66
CA VAL A 60 17.02 -25.04 12.15
C VAL A 60 18.11 -26.08 11.91
N ALA A 61 18.64 -26.18 10.69
CA ALA A 61 19.65 -27.17 10.34
C ALA A 61 20.94 -27.00 11.17
N GLN A 62 21.37 -25.75 11.41
CA GLN A 62 22.53 -25.49 12.26
C GLN A 62 22.29 -25.85 13.72
N CYS A 63 21.11 -25.52 14.26
CA CYS A 63 20.74 -25.92 15.61
C CYS A 63 20.79 -27.44 15.79
N GLU A 64 20.29 -28.19 14.80
CA GLU A 64 20.32 -29.66 14.80
C GLU A 64 21.75 -30.20 14.69
N GLN A 65 22.57 -29.65 13.79
CA GLN A 65 23.98 -30.01 13.65
C GLN A 65 24.77 -29.79 14.95
N GLN A 66 24.48 -28.70 15.68
CA GLN A 66 25.08 -28.39 16.97
C GLN A 66 24.50 -29.23 18.12
N GLY A 67 23.49 -30.06 17.86
CA GLY A 67 22.83 -30.89 18.87
C GLY A 67 22.12 -30.07 19.96
N ARG A 68 21.71 -28.84 19.66
CA ARG A 68 21.04 -27.93 20.60
C ARG A 68 19.56 -28.27 20.73
N ALA A 69 18.88 -27.60 21.66
CA ALA A 69 17.42 -27.65 21.82
C ALA A 69 16.78 -29.02 22.11
N LYS A 70 17.55 -30.06 22.46
CA LYS A 70 17.04 -31.41 22.78
C LYS A 70 16.02 -31.45 23.91
N THR A 71 16.07 -30.48 24.82
CA THR A 71 15.18 -30.35 25.98
C THR A 71 14.16 -29.21 25.84
N ILE A 72 14.12 -28.53 24.69
CA ILE A 72 13.21 -27.41 24.43
C ILE A 72 11.95 -27.97 23.76
N GLY A 73 10.77 -27.68 24.31
CA GLY A 73 9.50 -28.00 23.66
C GLY A 73 9.41 -27.33 22.29
N GLY A 74 9.24 -28.11 21.22
CA GLY A 74 9.31 -27.62 19.84
C GLY A 74 10.72 -27.57 19.23
N GLY A 75 11.75 -27.99 19.97
CA GLY A 75 13.09 -28.26 19.44
C GLY A 75 13.75 -27.07 18.71
N CYS A 76 14.55 -27.39 17.70
CA CYS A 76 15.27 -26.40 16.90
C CYS A 76 14.35 -25.47 16.08
N GLN A 77 13.14 -25.93 15.75
CA GLN A 77 12.13 -25.10 15.10
C GLN A 77 11.65 -23.96 16.00
N HIS A 78 11.43 -24.24 17.29
CA HIS A 78 11.09 -23.23 18.28
C HIS A 78 12.25 -22.24 18.47
N VAL A 79 13.49 -22.74 18.53
CA VAL A 79 14.67 -21.87 18.64
C VAL A 79 14.82 -20.95 17.43
N ALA A 80 14.71 -21.46 16.20
CA ALA A 80 14.81 -20.65 14.98
C ALA A 80 13.69 -19.60 14.87
N ALA A 81 12.48 -19.91 15.33
CA ALA A 81 11.36 -18.96 15.32
C ALA A 81 11.53 -17.82 16.34
N HIS A 82 12.32 -18.02 17.39
CA HIS A 82 12.45 -17.08 18.52
C HIS A 82 13.86 -16.47 18.68
N GLN A 83 14.84 -16.87 17.87
CA GLN A 83 16.16 -16.26 17.89
C GLN A 83 16.18 -14.89 17.20
N VAL A 84 16.89 -13.94 17.82
CA VAL A 84 17.35 -12.72 17.15
C VAL A 84 18.55 -13.12 16.32
N VAL A 85 18.43 -13.02 15.00
CA VAL A 85 19.45 -13.36 13.98
C VAL A 85 20.85 -13.06 14.50
N THR A 86 21.67 -14.10 14.70
CA THR A 86 23.09 -13.89 15.01
C THR A 86 23.77 -13.32 13.76
N GLN A 87 24.58 -12.26 13.94
CA GLN A 87 25.16 -11.45 12.85
C GLN A 87 25.90 -12.27 11.78
N ASP A 88 26.38 -13.46 12.13
CA ASP A 88 27.13 -14.35 11.24
C ASP A 88 26.29 -14.98 10.12
N MET A 89 24.96 -14.81 10.16
CA MET A 89 24.01 -15.36 9.17
C MET A 89 23.13 -14.30 8.52
N ALA A 90 23.63 -13.07 8.43
CA ALA A 90 22.95 -12.00 7.73
C ALA A 90 22.82 -12.33 6.23
N ILE A 91 21.75 -13.07 5.87
CA ILE A 91 21.41 -13.33 4.48
C ILE A 91 20.99 -12.01 3.86
N ASN A 92 21.77 -11.57 2.86
CA ASN A 92 21.53 -10.33 2.14
C ASN A 92 20.26 -10.42 1.28
N ASP A 93 19.30 -9.53 1.50
CA ASP A 93 18.05 -9.40 0.74
C ASP A 93 18.07 -8.22 -0.25
N ASP A 94 19.22 -7.54 -0.42
CA ASP A 94 19.39 -6.41 -1.34
C ASP A 94 19.01 -6.76 -2.78
N HIS A 95 19.24 -8.02 -3.17
CA HIS A 95 18.85 -8.51 -4.49
C HIS A 95 17.33 -8.45 -4.72
N CYS A 96 16.50 -8.52 -3.67
CA CYS A 96 15.06 -8.35 -3.79
C CYS A 96 14.66 -6.89 -4.10
N LYS A 97 15.47 -5.90 -3.73
CA LYS A 97 15.15 -4.47 -3.94
C LYS A 97 14.96 -4.11 -5.42
N VAL A 98 15.56 -4.85 -6.34
CA VAL A 98 15.34 -4.67 -7.79
C VAL A 98 13.88 -4.91 -8.21
N LEU A 99 13.14 -5.70 -7.43
CA LEU A 99 11.72 -6.00 -7.67
C LEU A 99 10.79 -4.99 -6.99
N GLN A 100 11.32 -4.05 -6.20
CA GLN A 100 10.51 -3.07 -5.50
C GLN A 100 9.97 -2.02 -6.48
N VAL A 101 8.65 -1.94 -6.58
CA VAL A 101 7.98 -0.99 -7.46
C VAL A 101 7.93 0.40 -6.80
N SER A 102 8.39 1.42 -7.53
CA SER A 102 8.28 2.82 -7.11
C SER A 102 6.85 3.34 -7.19
N ASN A 103 6.53 4.41 -6.46
CA ASN A 103 5.21 5.05 -6.54
C ASN A 103 4.86 5.48 -7.97
N ALA A 104 5.83 5.98 -8.75
CA ALA A 104 5.60 6.39 -10.13
C ALA A 104 5.22 5.20 -11.04
N GLN A 105 5.88 4.05 -10.86
CA GLN A 105 5.54 2.83 -11.60
C GLN A 105 4.18 2.28 -11.18
N PHE A 106 3.85 2.31 -9.88
CA PHE A 106 2.53 1.94 -9.39
C PHE A 106 1.43 2.83 -9.98
N THR A 107 1.61 4.16 -9.98
CA THR A 107 0.64 5.10 -10.55
C THR A 107 0.42 4.82 -12.04
N ARG A 108 1.49 4.60 -12.82
CA ARG A 108 1.37 4.24 -14.24
C ARG A 108 0.62 2.93 -14.44
N ALA A 109 0.96 1.89 -13.68
CA ALA A 109 0.27 0.60 -13.76
C ALA A 109 -1.24 0.73 -13.44
N LEU A 110 -1.59 1.56 -12.46
CA LEU A 110 -2.98 1.83 -12.12
C LEU A 110 -3.71 2.60 -13.23
N GLU A 111 -3.08 3.63 -13.78
CA GLU A 111 -3.64 4.42 -14.90
C GLU A 111 -3.88 3.54 -16.13
N ASP A 112 -2.91 2.71 -16.50
CA ASP A 112 -3.02 1.76 -17.62
C ASP A 112 -4.14 0.75 -17.37
N TYR A 113 -4.23 0.19 -16.16
CA TYR A 113 -5.29 -0.75 -15.79
C TYR A 113 -6.68 -0.12 -15.84
N VAL A 114 -6.83 1.08 -15.29
CA VAL A 114 -8.09 1.83 -15.27
C VAL A 114 -8.53 2.18 -16.70
N LYS A 115 -7.59 2.61 -17.55
CA LYS A 115 -7.85 2.93 -18.95
C LYS A 115 -8.26 1.70 -19.75
N LEU A 116 -7.52 0.59 -19.61
CA LEU A 116 -7.79 -0.66 -20.32
C LEU A 116 -9.18 -1.22 -19.96
N ASN A 117 -9.53 -1.18 -18.67
CA ASN A 117 -10.79 -1.72 -18.15
C ASN A 117 -11.93 -0.69 -18.13
N LYS A 118 -11.73 0.52 -18.67
CA LYS A 118 -12.72 1.60 -18.74
C LYS A 118 -13.36 1.92 -17.39
N ILE A 119 -12.56 1.95 -16.32
CA ILE A 119 -13.04 2.16 -14.95
C ILE A 119 -13.24 3.66 -14.71
N THR A 120 -14.47 4.04 -14.36
CA THR A 120 -14.77 5.42 -13.96
C THR A 120 -14.11 5.72 -12.60
N THR A 121 -13.26 6.74 -12.53
CA THR A 121 -12.54 7.11 -11.29
C THR A 121 -13.44 7.80 -10.27
N CYS A 122 -14.24 8.78 -10.73
CA CYS A 122 -15.04 9.65 -9.89
C CYS A 122 -16.53 9.52 -10.23
N LYS A 123 -17.39 9.46 -9.20
CA LYS A 123 -18.82 9.79 -9.33
C LYS A 123 -19.05 11.15 -8.67
N ALA A 124 -19.86 12.00 -9.29
CA ALA A 124 -20.29 13.25 -8.67
C ALA A 124 -21.13 12.89 -7.43
N ALA A 125 -20.79 13.44 -6.27
CA ALA A 125 -21.62 13.26 -5.08
C ALA A 125 -23.02 13.82 -5.38
N THR A 126 -24.03 12.97 -5.42
CA THR A 126 -25.42 13.42 -5.43
C THR A 126 -25.65 14.20 -4.15
N LYS A 127 -26.00 15.49 -4.29
CA LYS A 127 -26.46 16.33 -3.18
C LYS A 127 -27.48 15.52 -2.38
N PRO A 128 -27.34 15.35 -1.04
CA PRO A 128 -28.42 14.76 -0.27
C PRO A 128 -29.66 15.62 -0.53
N ALA A 129 -30.74 14.97 -0.99
CA ALA A 129 -32.03 15.62 -1.11
C ALA A 129 -32.43 16.02 0.32
N ILE A 130 -32.17 17.27 0.69
CA ILE A 130 -32.75 17.86 1.89
C ILE A 130 -34.25 17.84 1.62
N PRO A 131 -35.06 17.05 2.35
CA PRO A 131 -36.49 17.13 2.21
C PRO A 131 -36.87 18.55 2.66
N LEU A 132 -37.33 19.35 1.70
CA LEU A 132 -37.94 20.64 1.99
C LEU A 132 -39.26 20.31 2.71
N MET A 133 -39.23 20.24 4.04
CA MET A 133 -40.45 20.28 4.82
C MET A 133 -41.00 21.71 4.71
N ILE A 134 -41.97 21.90 3.82
CA ILE A 134 -42.94 23.00 3.88
C ILE A 134 -44.15 22.47 4.63
#